data_AF-G2ZZC3-F1
#
_entry.id   AF-G2ZZC3-F1
#
_cell.length_a   1.000
_cell.length_b   1.000
_cell.length_c   1.000
_cell.angle_alpha   90.00
_cell.angle_beta   90.00
_cell.angle_gamma   90.00
#
_symmetry.space_group_name_H-M   'P 1'
#
loop_
_entity.id
_entity.type
_entity.pdbx_description
1 polymer ?
#
loop_
_entity_poly.entity_id
_entity_poly.type
_entity_poly.pdbx_seq_one_letter_code
_entity_poly.pdbx_strand_id
1 'polypeptide(L)'
;MYSAQSHETAARYRGVATAVDLPVMVYNNPATYRTDVSPQILASLADCENIVCVKDSSGDTGFTDLRNTVGDRFTLFAGLDNVVFESLLGGAMGWVSGMSNVFPKEGEALFRLVQAAWKRRAPFTTGSCRCCILMRARIWFRRSSCASTLPVAERT
;
A
#
# COMPACT_ATOMS: atom_id res chain seq x y z
N MET A 1 -9.33 -29.72 -3.91
CA MET A 1 -8.30 -28.65 -3.98
C MET A 1 -7.57 -28.61 -2.66
N TYR A 2 -6.24 -28.62 -2.68
CA TYR A 2 -5.41 -28.43 -1.48
C TYR A 2 -5.17 -26.93 -1.28
N SER A 3 -5.42 -26.41 -0.08
CA SER A 3 -5.07 -25.04 0.28
C SER A 3 -3.67 -25.01 0.89
N ALA A 4 -2.89 -23.99 0.56
CA ALA A 4 -1.56 -23.83 1.12
C ALA A 4 -1.64 -23.52 2.62
N GLN A 5 -0.76 -24.15 3.39
CA GLN A 5 -0.55 -23.83 4.80
C GLN A 5 0.21 -22.51 4.93
N SER A 6 0.11 -21.84 6.09
CA SER A 6 0.73 -20.53 6.31
C SER A 6 2.23 -20.47 6.00
N HIS A 7 2.97 -21.55 6.34
CA HIS A 7 4.40 -21.63 6.07
C HIS A 7 4.70 -21.80 4.56
N GLU A 8 3.86 -22.49 3.81
CA GLU A 8 3.98 -22.65 2.35
C GLU A 8 3.70 -21.33 1.64
N THR A 9 2.68 -20.60 2.10
CA THR A 9 2.36 -19.24 1.61
C THR A 9 3.52 -18.29 1.84
N ALA A 10 4.10 -18.27 3.05
CA ALA A 10 5.29 -17.47 3.35
C ALA A 10 6.48 -17.86 2.47
N ALA A 11 6.77 -19.16 2.34
CA ALA A 11 7.86 -19.66 1.51
C ALA A 11 7.68 -19.29 0.03
N ARG A 12 6.45 -19.30 -0.49
CA ARG A 12 6.14 -18.85 -1.85
C ARG A 12 6.50 -17.38 -2.07
N TYR A 13 6.07 -16.50 -1.16
CA TYR A 13 6.40 -15.08 -1.25
C TYR A 13 7.89 -14.81 -1.12
N ARG A 14 8.58 -15.50 -0.19
CA ARG A 14 10.04 -15.44 -0.08
C ARG A 14 10.73 -15.89 -1.38
N GLY A 15 10.29 -17.00 -1.97
CA GLY A 15 10.85 -17.51 -3.22
C GLY A 15 10.76 -16.50 -4.37
N VAL A 16 9.62 -15.82 -4.50
CA VAL A 16 9.45 -14.73 -5.48
C VAL A 16 10.35 -13.55 -5.14
N ALA A 17 10.37 -13.13 -3.87
CA ALA A 17 11.19 -12.01 -3.41
C ALA A 17 12.69 -12.25 -3.64
N THR A 18 13.20 -13.44 -3.41
CA THR A 18 14.62 -13.78 -3.65
C THR A 18 14.97 -13.83 -5.14
N ALA A 19 13.99 -14.10 -6.01
CA ALA A 19 14.22 -14.26 -7.45
C ALA A 19 14.21 -12.94 -8.23
N VAL A 20 13.82 -11.81 -7.62
CA VAL A 20 13.68 -10.51 -8.31
C VAL A 20 14.24 -9.36 -7.50
N ASP A 21 14.89 -8.41 -8.16
CA ASP A 21 15.36 -7.16 -7.54
C ASP A 21 14.27 -6.08 -7.47
N LEU A 22 13.06 -6.37 -7.97
CA LEU A 22 11.96 -5.41 -8.02
C LEU A 22 11.19 -5.37 -6.70
N PRO A 23 10.61 -4.20 -6.33
CA PRO A 23 9.68 -4.12 -5.22
C PRO A 23 8.46 -5.01 -5.43
N VAL A 24 8.11 -5.80 -4.42
CA VAL A 24 7.00 -6.75 -4.41
C VAL A 24 5.86 -6.20 -3.57
N MET A 25 4.65 -6.29 -4.13
CA MET A 25 3.38 -6.06 -3.44
C MET A 25 2.69 -7.41 -3.22
N VAL A 26 2.50 -7.79 -1.95
CA VAL A 26 1.71 -8.96 -1.57
C VAL A 26 0.25 -8.68 -1.87
N TYR A 27 -0.46 -9.63 -2.47
CA TYR A 27 -1.87 -9.49 -2.79
C TYR A 27 -2.71 -10.52 -2.02
N ASN A 28 -3.54 -10.04 -1.09
CA ASN A 28 -4.45 -10.87 -0.31
C ASN A 28 -5.88 -10.80 -0.86
N ASN A 29 -6.45 -11.93 -1.29
CA ASN A 29 -7.83 -12.04 -1.77
C ASN A 29 -8.36 -13.47 -1.50
N PRO A 30 -8.67 -13.79 -0.23
CA PRO A 30 -9.07 -15.13 0.17
C PRO A 30 -10.38 -15.58 -0.48
N ALA A 31 -11.30 -14.64 -0.78
CA ALA A 31 -12.54 -14.94 -1.47
C ALA A 31 -12.32 -15.59 -2.85
N THR A 32 -11.23 -15.23 -3.53
CA THR A 32 -10.90 -15.77 -4.86
C THR A 32 -10.00 -17.00 -4.80
N TYR A 33 -8.93 -16.97 -3.98
CA TYR A 33 -7.90 -18.00 -4.00
C TYR A 33 -7.99 -19.03 -2.86
N ARG A 34 -8.94 -18.87 -1.92
CA ARG A 34 -9.16 -19.76 -0.75
C ARG A 34 -7.95 -19.94 0.17
N THR A 35 -6.95 -19.07 0.03
CA THR A 35 -5.76 -18.99 0.86
C THR A 35 -5.67 -17.55 1.34
N ASP A 36 -5.56 -17.38 2.65
CA ASP A 36 -5.45 -16.07 3.29
C ASP A 36 -3.98 -15.74 3.58
N VAL A 37 -3.63 -14.47 3.47
CA VAL A 37 -2.35 -13.94 3.92
C VAL A 37 -2.58 -13.17 5.21
N SER A 38 -2.55 -13.90 6.33
CA SER A 38 -2.83 -13.30 7.64
C SER A 38 -1.76 -12.27 8.05
N PRO A 39 -2.07 -11.37 8.99
CA PRO A 39 -1.09 -10.43 9.55
C PRO A 39 0.18 -11.10 10.08
N GLN A 40 0.08 -12.32 10.63
CA GLN A 40 1.23 -13.08 11.13
C GLN A 40 2.11 -13.59 10.00
N ILE A 41 1.52 -14.00 8.86
CA ILE A 41 2.29 -14.35 7.66
C ILE A 41 3.04 -13.12 7.16
N LEU A 42 2.36 -11.96 7.09
CA LEU A 42 3.00 -10.70 6.69
C LEU A 42 4.14 -10.30 7.62
N ALA A 43 3.94 -10.39 8.93
CA ALA A 43 4.99 -10.12 9.91
C ALA A 43 6.19 -11.05 9.72
N SER A 44 5.96 -12.33 9.39
CA SER A 44 7.04 -13.29 9.11
C SER A 44 7.85 -12.95 7.84
N LEU A 45 7.34 -12.09 6.95
CA LEU A 45 7.99 -11.65 5.73
C LEU A 45 8.71 -10.29 5.88
N ALA A 46 8.75 -9.72 7.08
CA ALA A 46 9.39 -8.44 7.34
C ALA A 46 10.90 -8.42 7.02
N ASP A 47 11.54 -9.59 7.07
CA ASP A 47 12.93 -9.86 6.68
C ASP A 47 13.19 -9.67 5.19
N CYS A 48 12.17 -9.74 4.33
CA CYS A 48 12.30 -9.58 2.89
C CYS A 48 12.23 -8.10 2.49
N GLU A 49 13.38 -7.42 2.40
CA GLU A 49 13.47 -5.97 2.16
C GLU A 49 12.69 -5.48 0.92
N ASN A 50 12.67 -6.27 -0.15
CA ASN A 50 11.96 -5.92 -1.39
C ASN A 50 10.44 -6.20 -1.32
N ILE A 51 9.93 -6.89 -0.30
CA ILE A 51 8.49 -6.91 -0.01
C ILE A 51 8.15 -5.61 0.72
N VAL A 52 7.56 -4.66 0.01
CA VAL A 52 7.36 -3.28 0.51
C VAL A 52 5.90 -2.93 0.77
N CYS A 53 4.97 -3.72 0.21
CA CYS A 53 3.57 -3.34 0.14
C CYS A 53 2.65 -4.55 0.27
N VAL A 54 1.46 -4.31 0.80
CA VAL A 54 0.36 -5.28 0.85
C VAL A 54 -0.88 -4.62 0.26
N LYS A 55 -1.53 -5.30 -0.69
CA LYS A 55 -2.87 -4.98 -1.16
C LYS A 55 -3.84 -6.00 -0.57
N ASP A 56 -4.76 -5.54 0.26
CA ASP A 56 -5.80 -6.38 0.85
C ASP A 56 -7.13 -6.23 0.10
N SER A 57 -7.72 -7.35 -0.30
CA SER A 57 -9.04 -7.47 -0.92
C SER A 57 -9.88 -8.56 -0.26
N SER A 58 -9.64 -8.83 1.02
CA SER A 58 -10.44 -9.74 1.83
C SER A 58 -11.83 -9.17 2.13
N GLY A 59 -11.97 -7.85 2.10
CA GLY A 59 -13.16 -7.13 2.56
C GLY A 59 -13.11 -6.78 4.05
N ASP A 60 -12.05 -7.17 4.76
CA ASP A 60 -11.81 -6.74 6.12
C ASP A 60 -11.34 -5.27 6.16
N THR A 61 -12.02 -4.47 6.98
CA THR A 61 -11.65 -3.07 7.25
C THR A 61 -10.66 -2.92 8.39
N GLY A 62 -10.20 -4.03 8.99
CA GLY A 62 -9.22 -4.13 10.08
C GLY A 62 -7.79 -3.67 9.75
N PHE A 63 -7.63 -2.62 8.93
CA PHE A 63 -6.32 -2.04 8.59
C PHE A 63 -5.57 -1.52 9.82
N THR A 64 -6.29 -1.11 10.87
CA THR A 64 -5.71 -0.73 12.17
C THR A 64 -5.02 -1.92 12.83
N ASP A 65 -5.65 -3.09 12.85
CA ASP A 65 -5.09 -4.29 13.47
C ASP A 65 -3.91 -4.85 12.67
N LEU A 66 -4.02 -4.78 11.34
CA LEU A 66 -2.91 -5.07 10.44
C LEU A 66 -1.73 -4.14 10.73
N ARG A 67 -1.97 -2.82 10.82
CA ARG A 67 -0.94 -1.83 11.18
C ARG A 67 -0.34 -2.10 12.56
N ASN A 68 -1.14 -2.46 13.55
CA ASN A 68 -0.65 -2.79 14.89
C ASN A 68 0.27 -4.02 14.88
N THR A 69 0.00 -4.99 14.00
CA THR A 69 0.78 -6.22 13.89
C THR A 69 2.10 -6.01 13.14
N VAL A 70 2.08 -5.27 12.03
CA VAL A 70 3.25 -5.12 11.15
C VAL A 70 4.00 -3.79 11.29
N GLY A 71 3.47 -2.88 12.13
CA GLY A 71 3.99 -1.52 12.27
C GLY A 71 4.05 -0.77 10.95
N ASP A 72 5.06 0.07 10.78
CA ASP A 72 5.29 0.84 9.54
C ASP A 72 6.06 0.06 8.47
N ARG A 73 6.26 -1.25 8.64
CA ARG A 73 7.09 -2.07 7.73
C ARG A 73 6.55 -2.14 6.32
N PHE A 74 5.23 -2.17 6.16
CA PHE A 74 4.58 -2.29 4.86
C PHE A 74 3.68 -1.09 4.58
N THR A 75 3.65 -0.70 3.31
CA THR A 75 2.61 0.20 2.81
C THR A 75 1.33 -0.62 2.60
N LEU A 76 0.24 -0.19 3.22
CA LEU A 76 -1.02 -0.92 3.18
C LEU A 76 -1.93 -0.30 2.11
N PHE A 77 -2.48 -1.10 1.21
CA PHE A 77 -3.39 -0.69 0.15
C PHE A 77 -4.72 -1.44 0.26
N ALA A 78 -5.82 -0.71 0.10
CA ALA A 78 -7.13 -1.30 -0.11
C ALA A 78 -7.25 -1.80 -1.56
N GLY A 79 -8.00 -2.88 -1.76
CA GLY A 79 -8.26 -3.41 -3.10
C GLY A 79 -9.72 -3.65 -3.43
N LEU A 80 -10.64 -3.51 -2.47
CA LEU A 80 -12.08 -3.51 -2.72
C LEU A 80 -12.67 -2.11 -2.61
N ASP A 81 -13.60 -1.83 -3.51
CA ASP A 81 -14.11 -0.48 -3.75
C ASP A 81 -15.20 -0.09 -2.76
N ASN A 82 -15.97 -1.07 -2.28
CA ASN A 82 -17.07 -0.87 -1.35
C ASN A 82 -16.63 -0.62 0.10
N VAL A 83 -15.36 -0.84 0.43
CA VAL A 83 -14.79 -0.66 1.78
C VAL A 83 -13.62 0.35 1.80
N VAL A 84 -13.36 1.01 0.67
CA VAL A 84 -12.18 1.88 0.52
C VAL A 84 -12.18 3.04 1.52
N PHE A 85 -13.34 3.60 1.82
CA PHE A 85 -13.45 4.76 2.70
C PHE A 85 -13.01 4.41 4.12
N GLU A 86 -13.54 3.31 4.65
CA GLU A 86 -13.19 2.74 5.96
C GLU A 86 -11.72 2.31 5.99
N SER A 87 -11.23 1.64 4.94
CA SER A 87 -9.82 1.23 4.87
C SER A 87 -8.87 2.43 4.90
N LEU A 88 -9.17 3.51 4.16
CA LEU A 88 -8.36 4.73 4.18
C LEU A 88 -8.36 5.41 5.55
N LEU A 89 -9.50 5.42 6.25
CA LEU A 89 -9.57 5.92 7.63
C LEU A 89 -8.79 5.04 8.62
N GLY A 90 -8.79 3.73 8.40
CA GLY A 90 -8.06 2.72 9.18
C GLY A 90 -6.55 2.67 8.91
N GLY A 91 -6.01 3.54 8.06
CA GLY A 91 -4.57 3.66 7.82
C GLY A 91 -4.06 3.01 6.54
N ALA A 92 -4.96 2.63 5.61
CA ALA A 92 -4.56 2.35 4.23
C ALA A 92 -3.99 3.62 3.57
N MET A 93 -2.86 3.46 2.90
CA MET A 93 -2.11 4.53 2.25
C MET A 93 -2.50 4.74 0.79
N GLY A 94 -3.35 3.87 0.25
CA GLY A 94 -3.82 3.94 -1.12
C GLY A 94 -4.84 2.87 -1.44
N TRP A 95 -5.26 2.87 -2.70
CA TRP A 95 -6.32 2.01 -3.22
C TRP A 95 -5.96 1.56 -4.64
N VAL A 96 -5.94 0.25 -4.87
CA VAL A 96 -5.72 -0.33 -6.21
C VAL A 96 -7.02 -0.97 -6.68
N SER A 97 -7.69 -0.29 -7.60
CA SER A 97 -9.10 -0.51 -7.91
C SER A 97 -9.38 -0.69 -9.40
N GLY A 98 -10.44 -1.45 -9.70
CA GLY A 98 -11.06 -1.43 -11.01
C GLY A 98 -11.82 -0.13 -11.29
N MET A 99 -12.49 0.44 -10.28
CA MET A 99 -13.25 1.69 -10.38
C MET A 99 -12.41 2.88 -10.81
N SER A 100 -11.11 2.89 -10.51
CA SER A 100 -10.20 3.95 -11.00
C SER A 100 -10.10 4.02 -12.53
N ASN A 101 -10.47 2.96 -13.26
CA ASN A 101 -10.52 3.00 -14.73
C ASN A 101 -11.79 3.69 -15.25
N VAL A 102 -12.88 3.67 -14.48
CA VAL A 102 -14.19 4.22 -14.89
C VAL A 102 -14.41 5.62 -14.33
N PHE A 103 -14.04 5.83 -13.06
CA PHE A 103 -14.24 7.08 -12.32
C PHE A 103 -12.90 7.59 -11.71
N PRO A 104 -11.89 7.89 -12.54
CA PRO A 104 -10.57 8.29 -12.05
C PRO A 104 -10.60 9.60 -11.25
N LYS A 105 -11.42 10.57 -11.66
CA LYS A 105 -11.49 11.90 -11.02
C LYS A 105 -12.17 11.81 -9.66
N GLU A 106 -13.26 11.06 -9.58
CA GLU A 106 -14.04 10.86 -8.37
C GLU A 106 -13.25 10.04 -7.35
N GLY A 107 -12.58 8.98 -7.79
CA GLY A 107 -11.70 8.18 -6.93
C GLY A 107 -10.53 9.00 -6.37
N GLU A 108 -9.92 9.84 -7.20
CA GLU A 108 -8.84 10.74 -6.76
C GLU A 108 -9.35 11.81 -5.77
N ALA A 109 -10.50 12.41 -6.05
CA ALA A 109 -11.13 13.39 -5.17
C ALA A 109 -11.46 12.79 -3.81
N LEU A 110 -12.05 11.58 -3.78
CA LEU A 110 -12.33 10.85 -2.54
C LEU A 110 -11.05 10.64 -1.73
N PHE A 111 -9.99 10.12 -2.36
CA PHE A 111 -8.72 9.88 -1.69
C PHE A 111 -8.15 11.17 -1.08
N ARG A 112 -8.15 12.29 -1.83
CA ARG A 112 -7.66 13.58 -1.32
C ARG A 112 -8.48 14.11 -0.16
N LEU A 113 -9.80 14.01 -0.22
CA LEU A 113 -10.69 14.47 0.84
C LEU A 113 -10.45 13.69 2.14
N VAL A 114 -10.31 12.36 2.05
CA VAL A 114 -10.00 11.52 3.21
C VAL A 114 -8.62 11.88 3.78
N GLN A 115 -7.59 12.01 2.95
CA GLN A 115 -6.24 12.39 3.39
C GLN A 115 -6.23 13.78 4.07
N ALA A 116 -6.96 14.75 3.53
CA ALA A 116 -7.07 16.08 4.13
C ALA A 116 -7.85 16.06 5.46
N ALA A 117 -8.86 15.21 5.60
CA ALA A 117 -9.58 15.02 6.86
C ALA A 117 -8.69 14.34 7.92
N TRP A 118 -7.90 13.34 7.52
CA TRP A 118 -7.03 12.59 8.43
C TRP A 118 -5.89 13.47 8.98
N LYS A 119 -5.25 14.27 8.11
CA LYS A 119 -4.21 15.24 8.52
C LYS A 119 -4.71 16.30 9.52
N ARG A 120 -5.99 16.68 9.43
CA ARG A 120 -6.59 17.63 10.38
C ARG A 120 -6.90 17.01 11.75
N ARG A 121 -6.90 15.68 11.85
CA ARG A 121 -7.32 14.94 13.04
C ARG A 121 -6.17 14.28 13.81
N ALA A 122 -5.01 14.04 13.19
CA ALA A 122 -3.92 13.30 13.81
C ALA A 122 -2.84 14.19 14.47
N PRO A 123 -2.64 14.13 15.80
CA PRO A 123 -1.40 14.52 16.47
C PRO A 123 -0.30 13.44 16.36
N PHE A 124 -0.56 12.32 15.66
CA PHE A 124 0.44 11.28 15.40
C PHE A 124 1.43 11.79 14.34
N THR A 125 2.67 11.97 14.77
CA THR A 125 3.78 12.51 14.00
C THR A 125 3.95 11.74 12.69
N THR A 126 3.63 12.41 11.58
CA THR A 126 3.94 11.98 10.21
C THR A 126 5.46 12.12 9.91
N GLY A 127 6.29 11.87 10.92
CA GLY A 127 7.65 12.38 11.03
C GLY A 127 8.75 11.52 10.41
N SER A 128 8.49 10.30 9.95
CA SER A 128 9.55 9.45 9.37
C SER A 128 9.24 8.82 8.01
N CYS A 129 8.00 8.86 7.53
CA CYS A 129 7.67 8.17 6.29
C CYS A 129 8.04 9.01 5.06
N ARG A 130 9.31 8.95 4.66
CA ARG A 130 9.83 9.47 3.37
C ARG A 130 9.06 8.95 2.14
N CYS A 131 8.21 7.92 2.30
CA CYS A 131 7.44 7.32 1.22
C CYS A 131 6.26 8.18 0.72
N CYS A 132 5.60 8.95 1.60
CA CYS A 132 4.42 9.76 1.23
C CYS A 132 4.74 10.90 0.26
N ILE A 133 5.98 11.42 0.27
CA ILE A 133 6.43 12.49 -0.64
C ILE A 133 7.01 11.90 -1.94
N LEU A 134 7.46 10.64 -1.94
CA LEU A 134 8.07 9.99 -3.10
C LEU A 134 7.09 9.28 -4.05
N MET A 135 5.83 9.08 -3.65
CA MET A 135 4.76 8.61 -4.56
C MET A 135 4.25 9.68 -5.54
N ARG A 136 4.86 10.87 -5.60
CA ARG A 136 4.53 11.89 -6.61
C ARG A 136 5.17 11.70 -7.98
N ALA A 137 6.09 10.76 -8.21
CA ALA A 137 6.75 10.72 -9.53
C ALA A 137 7.38 9.40 -10.00
N ARG A 138 7.51 8.33 -9.20
CA ARG A 138 8.47 7.25 -9.55
C ARG A 138 7.93 5.85 -9.84
N ILE A 139 6.66 5.55 -9.58
CA ILE A 139 6.15 4.17 -9.78
C ILE A 139 5.48 3.97 -11.15
N TRP A 140 5.17 5.02 -11.92
CA TRP A 140 4.32 4.84 -13.12
C TRP A 140 4.75 5.51 -14.43
N PHE A 141 5.86 6.26 -14.48
CA PHE A 141 6.36 6.79 -15.76
C PHE A 141 7.89 6.69 -15.85
N ARG A 142 8.36 5.71 -16.61
CA ARG A 142 9.74 5.67 -17.09
C ARG A 142 9.79 6.41 -18.42
N ARG A 143 10.28 7.66 -18.42
CA ARG A 143 10.94 8.27 -19.59
C ARG A 143 11.98 9.30 -19.14
N SER A 144 13.24 8.92 -19.35
CA SER A 144 14.32 9.69 -19.97
C SER A 144 14.62 11.13 -19.48
N SER A 145 15.84 11.25 -18.93
CA SER A 145 16.86 12.31 -19.17
C SER A 145 16.68 13.75 -18.65
N CYS A 146 17.77 14.21 -17.99
CA CYS A 146 18.27 15.58 -17.77
C CYS A 146 17.45 16.51 -16.84
N ALA A 147 17.95 16.89 -15.65
CA ALA A 147 18.96 17.95 -15.41
C ALA A 147 18.54 19.28 -16.08
N SER A 148 18.29 20.41 -15.43
CA SER A 148 19.01 21.03 -14.31
C SER A 148 18.30 22.36 -13.91
N THR A 149 18.55 22.84 -12.69
CA THR A 149 18.44 24.25 -12.21
C THR A 149 17.05 24.92 -12.11
N LEU A 150 16.54 24.98 -10.88
CA LEU A 150 15.76 26.12 -10.37
C LEU A 150 16.73 27.14 -9.74
N PRO A 151 16.44 28.45 -9.79
CA PRO A 151 16.71 29.32 -8.67
C PRO A 151 15.43 29.93 -8.09
N VAL A 152 15.43 29.96 -6.76
CA VAL A 152 14.56 30.72 -5.85
C VAL A 152 14.92 32.20 -5.92
N ALA A 153 13.91 33.10 -5.88
CA ALA A 153 13.89 34.49 -5.35
C ALA A 153 12.84 35.28 -6.14
N GLU A 154 12.13 36.31 -5.67
CA GLU A 154 11.83 36.94 -4.39
C GLU A 154 10.65 37.90 -4.69
N ARG A 155 9.94 38.32 -3.64
CA ARG A 155 9.13 39.54 -3.50
C ARG A 155 9.04 40.49 -4.72
N THR A 156 7.80 40.74 -5.17
CA THR A 156 7.12 42.05 -5.17
C THR A 156 5.62 41.82 -5.25
#